data_AF-A0A6J0XWK2-F1
#
_entry.id   AF-A0A6J0XWK2-F1
#
_cell.length_a   1.000
_cell.length_b   1.000
_cell.length_c   1.000
_cell.angle_alpha   90.00
_cell.angle_beta   90.00
_cell.angle_gamma   90.00
#
_symmetry.space_group_name_H-M   'P 1'
#
loop_
_entity.id
_entity.type
_entity.pdbx_description
1 polymer ?
#
loop_
_entity_poly.entity_id
_entity_poly.type
_entity_poly.pdbx_seq_one_letter_code
_entity_poly.pdbx_strand_id
1 'polypeptide(L)'
;MDEFSHYDLLDAATGKKVAEGHKASFCLEDSTCDFGNLKRYACTSHTQGLSPGCYDTYNADIDCQWIDITDVQPGNYILKVHVNPKYIVLESDFTNNVVRCNIHYTGRYVSTTNCKIVQS
;
A
#
# COMPACT_ATOMS: atom_id res chain seq x y z
N MET A 1 6.70 12.12 -7.69
CA MET A 1 6.10 10.80 -7.97
C MET A 1 4.61 11.05 -8.05
N ASP A 2 3.89 10.42 -8.97
CA ASP A 2 2.44 10.65 -9.10
C ASP A 2 1.63 9.48 -8.50
N GLU A 3 2.26 8.32 -8.35
CA GLU A 3 1.67 7.09 -7.82
C GLU A 3 2.75 6.31 -7.06
N PHE A 4 2.68 6.33 -5.72
CA PHE A 4 3.65 5.59 -4.89
C PHE A 4 3.26 4.12 -4.72
N SER A 5 1.95 3.85 -4.61
CA SER A 5 1.44 2.49 -4.46
C SER A 5 0.10 2.29 -5.12
N HIS A 6 -0.10 1.08 -5.63
CA HIS A 6 -1.31 0.62 -6.30
C HIS A 6 -2.03 -0.41 -5.42
N TYR A 7 -3.35 -0.25 -5.27
CA TYR A 7 -4.19 -1.13 -4.46
C TYR A 7 -5.20 -1.84 -5.36
N ASP A 8 -5.01 -3.13 -5.58
CA ASP A 8 -5.96 -3.95 -6.34
C ASP A 8 -6.77 -4.84 -5.39
N LEU A 9 -8.07 -4.90 -5.60
CA LEU A 9 -8.91 -5.97 -5.07
C LEU A 9 -9.15 -7.00 -6.18
N LEU A 10 -8.72 -8.24 -5.94
CA LEU A 10 -8.80 -9.33 -6.91
C LEU A 10 -9.82 -10.37 -6.46
N ASP A 11 -10.66 -10.85 -7.37
CA ASP A 11 -11.51 -12.01 -7.11
C ASP A 11 -10.66 -13.24 -6.79
N ALA A 12 -10.94 -13.93 -5.68
CA ALA A 12 -10.07 -15.01 -5.20
C ALA A 12 -10.09 -16.26 -6.10
N ALA A 13 -11.18 -16.50 -6.84
CA ALA A 13 -11.32 -17.67 -7.69
C ALA A 13 -10.68 -17.47 -9.07
N THR A 14 -10.84 -16.28 -9.65
CA THR A 14 -10.41 -15.96 -11.02
C THR A 14 -9.12 -15.16 -11.08
N GLY A 15 -8.73 -14.51 -9.98
CA GLY A 15 -7.61 -13.56 -9.95
C GLY A 15 -7.88 -12.26 -10.69
N LYS A 16 -9.09 -12.06 -11.23
CA LYS A 16 -9.45 -10.85 -11.97
C LYS A 16 -9.61 -9.68 -11.02
N LYS A 17 -9.13 -8.51 -11.44
CA LYS A 17 -9.37 -7.25 -10.74
C LYS A 17 -10.86 -6.90 -10.73
N VAL A 18 -11.40 -6.61 -9.56
CA VAL A 18 -12.81 -6.22 -9.36
C VAL A 18 -12.97 -4.80 -8.86
N ALA A 19 -11.97 -4.25 -8.19
CA ALA A 19 -11.90 -2.85 -7.78
C ALA A 19 -10.44 -2.42 -7.71
N GLU A 20 -10.21 -1.12 -7.82
CA GLU A 20 -8.90 -0.53 -7.66
C GLU A 20 -8.98 0.75 -6.84
N GLY A 21 -7.91 1.00 -6.11
CA GLY A 21 -7.60 2.26 -5.46
C GLY A 21 -6.14 2.58 -5.73
N HIS A 22 -5.77 3.82 -5.51
CA HIS A 22 -4.39 4.23 -5.67
C HIS A 22 -4.05 5.27 -4.63
N LYS A 23 -2.82 5.22 -4.14
CA LYS A 23 -2.26 6.32 -3.39
C LYS A 23 -1.50 7.22 -4.34
N ALA A 24 -2.19 8.28 -4.78
CA ALA A 24 -1.51 9.44 -5.36
C ALA A 24 -0.58 9.98 -4.26
N SER A 25 0.73 9.98 -4.52
CA SER A 25 1.72 10.26 -3.48
C SER A 25 1.60 11.71 -3.04
N PHE A 26 1.24 11.90 -1.77
CA PHE A 26 1.05 13.22 -1.19
C PHE A 26 2.38 13.76 -0.64
N CYS A 27 3.21 12.89 -0.04
CA CYS A 27 4.55 13.21 0.42
C CYS A 27 5.41 11.95 0.70
N LEU A 28 6.74 12.08 0.73
CA LEU A 28 7.64 11.09 1.35
C LEU A 28 8.37 11.70 2.54
N GLU A 29 8.17 11.15 3.74
CA GLU A 29 8.83 11.60 4.97
C GLU A 29 9.18 10.47 5.96
N ASP A 30 10.04 10.78 6.92
CA ASP A 30 10.42 9.87 7.99
C ASP A 30 9.40 9.94 9.15
N SER A 31 8.28 9.21 9.03
CA SER A 31 7.20 9.19 10.03
C SER A 31 7.64 8.55 11.34
N THR A 32 8.40 7.45 11.28
CA THR A 32 8.96 6.70 12.41
C THR A 32 10.27 6.07 11.96
N CYS A 33 11.21 5.85 12.88
CA CYS A 33 12.45 5.14 12.58
C CYS A 33 12.76 4.09 13.64
N ASP A 34 13.48 3.05 13.23
CA ASP A 34 14.06 2.08 14.15
C ASP A 34 15.00 2.78 15.15
N PHE A 35 15.18 2.15 16.31
CA PHE A 35 16.06 2.68 17.35
C PHE A 35 17.47 2.93 16.81
N GLY A 36 17.97 4.16 17.03
CA GLY A 36 19.30 4.59 16.58
C GLY A 36 19.33 5.29 15.23
N ASN A 37 18.23 5.30 14.47
CA ASN A 37 18.12 6.06 13.22
C ASN A 37 17.51 7.44 13.46
N LEU A 38 17.98 8.45 12.72
CA LEU A 38 17.52 9.84 12.83
C LEU A 38 16.64 10.20 11.64
N LYS A 39 15.49 10.82 11.93
CA LYS A 39 14.63 11.43 10.91
C LYS A 39 15.37 12.56 10.21
N ARG A 40 15.24 12.61 8.88
CA ARG A 40 15.85 13.62 8.02
C ARG A 40 14.82 14.30 7.13
N TYR A 41 13.91 13.53 6.54
CA TYR A 41 12.93 14.03 5.60
C TYR A 41 11.61 14.33 6.30
N ALA A 42 11.02 15.47 5.95
CA ALA A 42 9.74 15.93 6.47
C ALA A 42 9.04 16.71 5.37
N CYS A 43 7.73 16.50 5.21
CA CYS A 43 6.94 17.22 4.20
C CYS A 43 7.00 18.73 4.37
N THR A 44 7.22 19.19 5.61
CA THR A 44 7.34 20.60 5.97
C THR A 44 8.69 21.23 5.59
N SER A 45 9.73 20.44 5.30
CA SER A 45 11.11 20.95 5.10
C SER A 45 11.50 21.18 3.63
N HIS A 46 10.54 21.16 2.70
CA HIS A 46 10.71 21.25 1.24
C HIS A 46 11.49 20.08 0.59
N THR A 47 12.13 19.21 1.37
CA THR A 47 12.86 18.04 0.85
C THR A 47 12.16 16.76 1.29
N GLN A 48 11.72 15.98 0.31
CA GLN A 48 11.04 14.69 0.53
C GLN A 48 12.02 13.53 0.34
N GLY A 49 11.76 12.43 1.03
CA GLY A 49 12.55 11.21 0.96
C GLY A 49 12.23 10.26 2.10
N LEU A 50 12.86 9.10 2.07
CA LEU A 50 12.78 8.10 3.12
C LEU A 50 14.20 7.68 3.50
N SER A 51 14.56 7.85 4.76
CA SER A 51 15.88 7.51 5.28
C SER A 51 16.00 6.00 5.52
N PRO A 52 17.21 5.41 5.40
CA PRO A 52 17.43 4.01 5.79
C PRO A 52 17.03 3.77 7.25
N GLY A 53 16.28 2.71 7.51
CA GLY A 53 15.77 2.39 8.85
C GLY A 53 14.61 3.28 9.32
N CYS A 54 14.04 4.09 8.42
CA CYS A 54 12.83 4.86 8.65
C CYS A 54 11.67 4.34 7.80
N TYR A 55 10.46 4.68 8.21
CA TYR A 55 9.21 4.29 7.59
C TYR A 55 8.38 5.54 7.32
N ASP A 56 7.63 5.52 6.23
CA ASP A 56 6.59 6.50 5.95
C ASP A 56 5.23 5.82 6.19
N THR A 57 4.50 6.28 7.21
CA THR A 57 3.29 5.60 7.69
C THR A 57 2.08 6.48 7.42
N TYR A 58 1.24 6.00 6.52
CA TYR A 58 -0.06 6.61 6.21
C TYR A 58 -1.16 5.92 7.02
N ASN A 59 -1.76 6.66 7.94
CA ASN A 59 -2.88 6.17 8.74
C ASN A 59 -4.15 6.03 7.88
N ALA A 60 -5.07 5.17 8.32
CA ALA A 60 -6.29 4.82 7.58
C ALA A 60 -7.30 5.97 7.46
N ASP A 61 -7.18 7.02 8.27
CA ASP A 61 -8.01 8.22 8.26
C ASP A 61 -7.55 9.26 7.22
N ILE A 62 -6.41 9.04 6.57
CA ILE A 62 -5.90 9.93 5.52
C ILE A 62 -6.67 9.73 4.22
N ASP A 63 -7.01 10.83 3.56
CA ASP A 63 -7.68 10.81 2.27
C ASP A 63 -6.94 9.94 1.21
N CYS A 64 -7.75 9.29 0.38
CA CYS A 64 -7.33 8.40 -0.69
C CYS A 64 -6.58 7.14 -0.22
N GLN A 65 -6.66 6.77 1.07
CA GLN A 65 -6.08 5.55 1.64
C GLN A 65 -7.09 4.38 1.63
N TRP A 66 -7.91 4.26 0.58
CA TRP A 66 -8.95 3.25 0.46
C TRP A 66 -9.12 2.75 -0.98
N ILE A 67 -9.78 1.60 -1.10
CA ILE A 67 -10.38 1.12 -2.34
C ILE A 67 -11.89 1.33 -2.18
N ASP A 68 -12.54 2.01 -3.12
CA ASP A 68 -14.00 2.07 -3.14
C ASP A 68 -14.54 0.70 -3.56
N ILE A 69 -15.38 0.12 -2.70
CA ILE A 69 -15.99 -1.20 -2.89
C ILE A 69 -17.52 -1.12 -2.98
N THR A 70 -18.08 0.06 -3.23
CA THR A 70 -19.53 0.30 -3.29
C THR A 70 -20.25 -0.67 -4.23
N ASP A 71 -19.63 -0.98 -5.37
CA ASP A 71 -20.20 -1.87 -6.40
C ASP A 71 -19.69 -3.32 -6.34
N VAL A 72 -18.87 -3.65 -5.32
CA VAL A 72 -18.33 -5.00 -5.14
C VAL A 72 -19.34 -5.85 -4.38
N GLN A 73 -19.61 -7.05 -4.87
CA GLN A 73 -20.52 -7.99 -4.22
C GLN A 73 -19.87 -8.68 -3.01
N PRO A 74 -20.63 -9.25 -2.06
CA PRO A 74 -20.07 -10.10 -1.01
C PRO A 74 -19.32 -11.29 -1.60
N GLY A 75 -18.18 -11.65 -1.02
CA GLY A 75 -17.33 -12.70 -1.56
C GLY A 75 -15.96 -12.80 -0.90
N ASN A 76 -15.11 -13.65 -1.49
CA ASN A 76 -13.72 -13.81 -1.11
C ASN A 76 -12.82 -13.15 -2.14
N TYR A 77 -11.88 -12.35 -1.66
CA TYR A 77 -11.00 -11.54 -2.49
C TYR A 77 -9.56 -11.64 -1.99
N ILE A 78 -8.63 -11.18 -2.82
CA ILE A 78 -7.24 -10.94 -2.47
C ILE A 78 -6.99 -9.44 -2.59
N LEU A 79 -6.64 -8.80 -1.49
CA LEU A 79 -6.06 -7.45 -1.52
C LEU A 79 -4.61 -7.60 -1.97
N LYS A 80 -4.22 -6.87 -3.01
CA LYS A 80 -2.84 -6.76 -3.48
C LYS A 80 -2.41 -5.30 -3.41
N VAL A 81 -1.38 -5.04 -2.63
CA VAL A 81 -0.73 -3.73 -2.53
C VAL A 81 0.64 -3.82 -3.20
N HIS A 82 0.92 -2.96 -4.16
CA HIS A 82 2.20 -2.91 -4.87
C HIS A 82 2.85 -1.54 -4.70
N VAL A 83 3.99 -1.48 -4.02
CA VAL A 83 4.78 -0.27 -3.81
C VAL A 83 5.77 -0.07 -4.96
N ASN A 84 5.94 1.17 -5.41
CA ASN A 84 6.78 1.53 -6.55
C ASN A 84 6.53 0.65 -7.80
N PRO A 85 5.27 0.47 -8.24
CA PRO A 85 4.90 -0.51 -9.25
C PRO A 85 5.48 -0.22 -10.64
N LYS A 86 5.94 1.02 -10.87
CA LYS A 86 6.50 1.51 -12.12
C LYS A 86 8.04 1.54 -12.11
N TYR A 87 8.67 1.10 -11.03
CA TYR A 87 10.14 1.08 -10.89
C TYR A 87 10.80 2.45 -11.12
N ILE A 88 10.11 3.53 -10.74
CA ILE A 88 10.57 4.91 -10.99
C ILE A 88 11.70 5.26 -10.00
N VAL A 89 11.60 4.74 -8.78
CA VAL A 89 12.67 4.81 -7.78
C VAL A 89 13.50 3.53 -7.87
N LEU A 90 14.82 3.67 -7.89
CA LEU A 90 15.73 2.52 -7.87
C LEU A 90 15.77 1.92 -6.47
N GLU A 91 15.58 0.61 -6.39
CA GLU A 91 15.66 -0.16 -5.15
C GLU A 91 16.67 -1.30 -5.34
N SER A 92 17.24 -1.77 -4.23
CA SER A 92 18.19 -2.90 -4.26
C SER A 92 17.51 -4.24 -4.53
N ASP A 93 16.22 -4.34 -4.20
CA ASP A 93 15.37 -5.51 -4.38
C ASP A 93 13.97 -5.01 -4.70
N PHE A 94 13.35 -5.56 -5.74
CA PHE A 94 11.98 -5.27 -6.13
C PHE A 94 11.04 -6.45 -5.87
N THR A 95 11.58 -7.61 -5.49
CA THR A 95 10.80 -8.83 -5.29
C THR A 95 9.96 -8.78 -4.02
N ASN A 96 10.24 -7.84 -3.11
CA ASN A 96 9.53 -7.64 -1.84
C ASN A 96 8.52 -6.48 -1.87
N ASN A 97 8.22 -5.90 -3.03
CA ASN A 97 7.36 -4.72 -3.15
C ASN A 97 5.86 -5.01 -3.13
N VAL A 98 5.46 -6.29 -3.11
CA VAL A 98 4.06 -6.71 -3.17
C VAL A 98 3.62 -7.34 -1.87
N VAL A 99 2.53 -6.85 -1.29
CA VAL A 99 1.81 -7.49 -0.19
C VAL A 99 0.50 -8.07 -0.70
N ARG A 100 0.18 -9.29 -0.26
CA ARG A 100 -1.13 -9.91 -0.48
C ARG A 100 -1.80 -10.28 0.83
N CYS A 101 -3.10 -10.01 0.94
CA CYS A 101 -3.94 -10.41 2.06
C CYS A 101 -5.20 -11.11 1.56
N ASN A 102 -5.70 -12.07 2.35
CA ASN A 102 -7.01 -12.66 2.14
C ASN A 102 -8.09 -11.73 2.69
N ILE A 103 -9.11 -11.47 1.88
CA ILE A 103 -10.24 -10.60 2.20
C ILE A 103 -11.52 -11.41 2.16
N HIS A 104 -12.32 -11.33 3.21
CA HIS A 104 -13.69 -11.85 3.22
C HIS A 104 -14.66 -10.70 3.43
N TYR A 105 -15.49 -10.43 2.43
CA TYR A 105 -16.48 -9.36 2.46
C TYR A 105 -17.89 -9.93 2.55
N THR A 106 -18.62 -9.56 3.59
CA THR A 106 -19.98 -10.07 3.88
C THR A 106 -21.10 -9.18 3.33
N GLY A 107 -20.78 -8.07 2.67
CA GLY A 107 -21.74 -6.99 2.35
C GLY A 107 -21.88 -5.95 3.47
N ARG A 108 -21.41 -6.24 4.68
CA ARG A 108 -21.49 -5.33 5.85
C ARG A 108 -20.17 -5.14 6.57
N TYR A 109 -19.38 -6.22 6.65
CA TYR A 109 -18.07 -6.24 7.28
C TYR A 109 -17.05 -6.86 6.34
N VAL A 110 -15.82 -6.36 6.45
CA VAL A 110 -14.63 -6.90 5.81
C VAL A 110 -13.74 -7.50 6.89
N SER A 111 -13.26 -8.72 6.69
CA SER A 111 -12.15 -9.27 7.46
C SER A 111 -10.92 -9.45 6.58
N THR A 112 -9.77 -9.09 7.15
CA THR A 112 -8.47 -9.18 6.49
C THR A 112 -7.61 -10.16 7.25
N THR A 113 -7.07 -11.17 6.57
CA THR A 113 -6.26 -12.22 7.20
C THR A 113 -5.07 -12.58 6.30
N ASN A 114 -4.06 -13.23 6.89
CA ASN A 114 -2.92 -13.79 6.15
C ASN A 114 -2.20 -12.78 5.23
N CYS A 115 -2.03 -11.55 5.71
CA CYS A 115 -1.23 -10.55 5.01
C CYS A 115 0.24 -10.95 5.01
N LYS A 116 0.86 -10.97 3.82
CA LYS A 116 2.27 -11.30 3.67
C LYS A 116 2.88 -10.59 2.47
N ILE A 117 4.16 -10.27 2.58
CA ILE A 117 4.99 -9.93 1.43
C ILE A 117 5.10 -11.18 0.56
N VAL A 118 4.87 -11.01 -0.74
CA VAL A 118 4.97 -12.08 -1.73
C VAL A 118 6.10 -11.75 -2.69
N GLN A 119 6.94 -12.75 -2.96
CA GLN A 119 7.94 -12.65 -4.01
C GLN A 119 7.24 -12.58 -5.36
N SER A 120 7.45 -11.47 -6.09
CA SER A 120 6.96 -11.25 -7.46
C SER A 120 8.00 -11.63 -8.50
#